data_AF-A0A6A4V1E8-F1
#
_entry.id   AF-A0A6A4V1E8-F1
#
_cell.length_a   1.000
_cell.length_b   1.000
_cell.length_c   1.000
_cell.angle_alpha   90.00
_cell.angle_beta   90.00
_cell.angle_gamma   90.00
#
_symmetry.space_group_name_H-M   'P 1'
#
loop_
_entity.id
_entity.type
_entity.pdbx_description
1 polymer ?
#
loop_
_entity_poly.entity_id
_entity_poly.type
_entity_poly.pdbx_seq_one_letter_code
_entity_poly.pdbx_strand_id
1 'polypeptide(L)'
;MPEAANMGVLTWDEEIAQIAQRWALQCHFGHDGCRDLPNMKVGQNVAIAGSSVSGPPNMTSLAVMWYEKEVGMFNAGGVASYQFSMQTGHFTQWIWATSYKIGCGYAGFKSGMMNNNFLVCNYGPAGNVMRWPIYKQGSPCSACPRGTTCGGDSRYPNLCKAEGDEVPGGGGHSAFGEGQYEKLNSGSVPGRSALLAGLCGALVFCASAQLLP
;
A
#
# COMPACT_ATOMS: atom_id res chain seq x y z
N MET A 1 -5.54 -11.02 15.03
CA MET A 1 -4.71 -9.80 15.23
C MET A 1 -5.37 -8.93 16.31
N PRO A 2 -4.61 -8.29 17.21
CA PRO A 2 -5.14 -7.28 18.13
C PRO A 2 -5.80 -6.11 17.39
N GLU A 3 -6.81 -5.49 17.97
CA GLU A 3 -7.44 -4.28 17.42
C GLU A 3 -6.46 -3.10 17.36
N ALA A 4 -6.65 -2.23 16.36
CA ALA A 4 -5.80 -1.07 16.12
C ALA A 4 -6.54 0.24 16.49
N ALA A 5 -5.99 0.98 17.44
CA ALA A 5 -6.57 2.21 17.95
C ALA A 5 -6.35 3.43 17.03
N ASN A 6 -5.32 3.40 16.19
CA ASN A 6 -4.84 4.57 15.45
C ASN A 6 -4.60 4.30 13.95
N MET A 7 -5.21 3.25 13.38
CA MET A 7 -4.98 2.88 11.99
C MET A 7 -5.57 3.93 11.04
N GLY A 8 -4.74 4.52 10.17
CA GLY A 8 -5.17 5.50 9.18
C GLY A 8 -5.58 4.89 7.85
N VAL A 9 -6.38 5.63 7.07
CA VAL A 9 -6.61 5.35 5.65
C VAL A 9 -5.35 5.71 4.87
N LEU A 10 -4.87 4.80 4.00
CA LEU A 10 -3.82 5.12 3.04
C LEU A 10 -4.38 5.98 1.90
N THR A 11 -3.69 7.08 1.61
CA THR A 11 -4.02 7.99 0.50
C THR A 11 -2.98 7.88 -0.60
N TRP A 12 -3.42 7.99 -1.86
CA TRP A 12 -2.49 7.94 -2.99
C TRP A 12 -1.60 9.18 -3.01
N ASP A 13 -0.34 8.98 -3.34
CA ASP A 13 0.65 10.04 -3.47
C ASP A 13 1.39 9.89 -4.80
N GLU A 14 1.26 10.90 -5.66
CA GLU A 14 1.82 10.86 -7.01
C GLU A 14 3.35 10.93 -7.02
N GLU A 15 3.97 11.60 -6.05
CA GLU A 15 5.42 11.77 -6.00
C GLU A 15 6.09 10.41 -5.72
N ILE A 16 5.68 9.73 -4.65
CA ILE A 16 6.25 8.41 -4.33
C ILE A 16 5.80 7.33 -5.32
N ALA A 17 4.68 7.51 -6.03
CA ALA A 17 4.26 6.65 -7.13
C ALA A 17 5.17 6.79 -8.36
N GLN A 18 5.54 8.02 -8.74
CA GLN A 18 6.49 8.23 -9.84
C GLN A 18 7.87 7.64 -9.52
N ILE A 19 8.31 7.74 -8.27
CA ILE A 19 9.54 7.09 -7.79
C ILE A 19 9.41 5.56 -7.90
N ALA A 20 8.30 4.97 -7.44
CA ALA A 20 8.03 3.54 -7.57
C ALA A 20 8.02 3.09 -9.04
N GLN A 21 7.41 3.88 -9.93
CA GLN A 21 7.35 3.62 -11.36
C GLN A 21 8.74 3.66 -12.00
N ARG A 22 9.59 4.62 -11.62
CA ARG A 22 10.98 4.69 -12.08
C ARG A 22 11.75 3.41 -11.74
N TRP A 23 11.54 2.87 -10.53
CA TRP A 23 12.16 1.63 -10.11
C TRP A 23 11.60 0.41 -10.86
N ALA A 24 10.27 0.31 -10.99
CA ALA A 24 9.64 -0.78 -11.72
C ALA A 24 10.18 -0.89 -13.16
N LEU A 25 10.38 0.25 -13.84
CA LEU A 25 10.91 0.31 -15.20
C LEU A 25 12.37 -0.18 -15.34
N GLN A 26 13.12 -0.33 -14.25
CA GLN A 26 14.45 -0.94 -14.30
C GLN A 26 14.40 -2.43 -14.60
N CYS A 27 13.22 -3.07 -14.48
CA CYS A 27 13.03 -4.50 -14.73
C CYS A 27 13.96 -5.39 -13.89
N HIS A 28 14.40 -4.88 -12.73
CA HIS A 28 15.29 -5.56 -11.80
C HIS A 28 14.53 -5.86 -10.50
N PHE A 29 14.32 -7.14 -10.23
CA PHE A 29 13.64 -7.55 -9.01
C PHE A 29 14.50 -7.27 -7.78
N GLY A 30 13.97 -6.48 -6.86
CA GLY A 30 14.65 -6.07 -5.64
C GLY A 30 14.16 -4.71 -5.16
N HIS A 31 14.83 -4.17 -4.15
CA HIS A 31 14.55 -2.83 -3.63
C HIS A 31 15.58 -1.81 -4.14
N ASP A 32 15.13 -0.60 -4.46
CA ASP A 32 16.06 0.51 -4.72
C ASP A 32 16.70 1.03 -3.42
N GLY A 33 17.66 1.95 -3.54
CA GLY A 33 18.20 2.72 -2.42
C GLY A 33 17.86 4.21 -2.45
N CYS A 34 17.12 4.68 -3.46
CA CYS A 34 16.95 6.10 -3.79
C CYS A 34 15.48 6.48 -3.96
N ARG A 35 14.66 6.20 -2.92
CA ARG A 35 13.23 6.50 -2.88
C ARG A 35 12.80 7.50 -1.81
N ASP A 36 13.70 7.85 -0.90
CA ASP A 36 13.41 8.77 0.19
C ASP A 36 13.15 10.18 -0.34
N LEU A 37 12.19 10.88 0.27
CA LEU A 37 11.98 12.30 0.06
C LEU A 37 12.84 13.10 1.06
N PRO A 38 13.11 14.40 0.82
CA PRO A 38 13.98 15.20 1.69
C PRO A 38 13.63 15.14 3.18
N ASN A 39 12.34 15.02 3.52
CA ASN A 39 11.85 15.02 4.89
C ASN A 39 11.12 13.73 5.28
N MET A 40 11.20 12.65 4.47
CA MET A 40 10.44 11.43 4.72
C MET A 40 11.16 10.20 4.21
N LYS A 41 11.41 9.24 5.11
CA LYS A 41 11.82 7.89 4.74
C LYS A 41 10.65 7.16 4.07
N VAL A 42 10.94 6.41 3.01
CA VAL A 42 9.92 5.72 2.21
C VAL A 42 10.13 4.21 2.25
N GLY A 43 9.13 3.50 2.75
CA GLY A 43 9.08 2.03 2.76
C GLY A 43 8.76 1.50 1.36
N GLN A 44 9.02 0.22 1.11
CA GLN A 44 8.76 -0.36 -0.21
C GLN A 44 8.38 -1.84 -0.11
N ASN A 45 7.32 -2.20 -0.81
CA ASN A 45 6.99 -3.59 -1.12
C ASN A 45 7.21 -3.84 -2.61
N VAL A 46 7.69 -5.04 -2.96
CA VAL A 46 7.90 -5.45 -4.34
C VAL A 46 7.31 -6.84 -4.59
N ALA A 47 6.74 -7.05 -5.78
CA ALA A 47 6.17 -8.32 -6.20
C ALA A 47 6.48 -8.56 -7.67
N ILE A 48 6.89 -9.79 -8.00
CA ILE A 48 7.08 -10.21 -9.39
C ILE A 48 6.37 -11.53 -9.65
N ALA A 49 5.68 -11.62 -10.77
CA ALA A 49 5.14 -12.88 -11.27
C ALA A 49 5.49 -13.06 -12.75
N GLY A 50 6.13 -14.20 -13.06
CA GLY A 50 6.47 -14.62 -14.41
C GLY A 50 5.46 -15.62 -14.96
N SER A 51 5.14 -15.50 -16.25
CA SER A 51 4.29 -16.46 -16.98
C SER A 51 4.84 -16.70 -18.39
N SER A 52 4.80 -17.95 -18.84
CA SER A 52 5.05 -18.33 -20.24
C SER A 52 3.90 -17.94 -21.17
N VAL A 53 2.71 -17.69 -20.61
CA VAL A 53 1.52 -17.25 -21.33
C VAL A 53 1.35 -15.73 -21.16
N SER A 54 1.09 -15.03 -22.26
CA SER A 54 0.72 -13.61 -22.23
C SER A 54 -0.68 -13.45 -21.65
N GLY A 55 -0.82 -12.64 -20.61
CA GLY A 55 -2.11 -12.28 -20.01
C GLY A 55 -2.08 -10.83 -19.51
N PRO A 56 -3.24 -10.20 -19.28
CA PRO A 56 -3.29 -8.85 -18.73
C PRO A 56 -2.68 -8.83 -17.32
N PRO A 57 -1.99 -7.73 -16.95
CA PRO A 57 -1.41 -7.62 -15.62
C PRO A 57 -2.51 -7.58 -14.56
N ASN A 58 -2.40 -8.44 -13.54
CA ASN A 58 -3.27 -8.38 -12.37
C ASN A 58 -2.48 -7.85 -11.16
N MET A 59 -2.34 -6.53 -11.10
CA MET A 59 -1.61 -5.87 -10.02
C MET A 59 -2.28 -6.06 -8.66
N THR A 60 -3.60 -6.16 -8.62
CA THR A 60 -4.33 -6.46 -7.39
C THR A 60 -3.90 -7.82 -6.84
N SER A 61 -3.76 -8.85 -7.67
CA SER A 61 -3.24 -10.15 -7.21
C SER A 61 -1.81 -10.09 -6.71
N LEU A 62 -0.94 -9.28 -7.34
CA LEU A 62 0.44 -9.07 -6.89
C LEU A 62 0.48 -8.35 -5.54
N ALA A 63 -0.40 -7.39 -5.31
CA ALA A 63 -0.50 -6.71 -4.03
C ALA A 63 -1.10 -7.64 -2.96
N VAL A 64 -2.20 -8.31 -3.27
CA VAL A 64 -2.91 -9.22 -2.36
C VAL A 64 -2.04 -10.41 -1.94
N MET A 65 -1.08 -10.85 -2.76
CA MET A 65 -0.16 -11.92 -2.38
C MET A 65 0.63 -11.59 -1.11
N TRP A 66 0.99 -10.32 -0.89
CA TRP A 66 1.69 -9.88 0.31
C TRP A 66 0.85 -10.13 1.56
N TYR A 67 -0.48 -9.99 1.48
CA TYR A 67 -1.38 -10.32 2.58
C TYR A 67 -1.61 -11.82 2.70
N GLU A 68 -2.11 -12.46 1.63
CA GLU A 68 -2.56 -13.86 1.66
C GLU A 68 -1.46 -14.84 2.05
N LYS A 69 -0.21 -14.55 1.68
CA LYS A 69 0.92 -15.44 2.01
C LYS A 69 1.48 -15.18 3.40
N GLU A 70 1.40 -13.95 3.91
CA GLU A 70 2.17 -13.55 5.09
C GLU A 70 1.36 -13.40 6.36
N VAL A 71 0.06 -13.10 6.26
CA VAL A 71 -0.79 -12.85 7.44
C VAL A 71 -0.81 -14.04 8.40
N GLY A 72 -0.85 -15.27 7.87
CA GLY A 72 -0.82 -16.51 8.67
C GLY A 72 0.55 -16.84 9.29
N MET A 73 1.62 -16.23 8.79
CA MET A 73 2.98 -16.40 9.32
C MET A 73 3.33 -15.36 10.39
N PHE A 74 2.58 -14.26 10.45
CA PHE A 74 2.86 -13.17 11.38
C PHE A 74 2.44 -13.49 12.81
N ASN A 75 3.39 -13.44 13.75
CA ASN A 75 3.10 -13.54 15.17
C ASN A 75 2.52 -12.22 15.69
N ALA A 76 1.23 -12.24 16.01
CA ALA A 76 0.51 -11.07 16.52
C ALA A 76 1.06 -10.48 17.84
N GLY A 77 1.85 -11.25 18.61
CA GLY A 77 2.59 -10.72 19.77
C GLY A 77 3.64 -9.67 19.40
N GLY A 78 4.09 -9.62 18.14
CA GLY A 78 5.04 -8.65 17.61
C GLY A 78 4.46 -7.26 17.33
N VAL A 79 3.15 -7.06 17.48
CA VAL A 79 2.50 -5.76 17.17
C VAL A 79 3.05 -4.62 18.03
N ALA A 80 3.27 -4.85 19.32
CA ALA A 80 3.73 -3.81 20.25
C ALA A 80 5.23 -3.50 20.14
N SER A 81 6.02 -4.45 19.64
CA SER A 81 7.46 -4.28 19.41
C SER A 81 7.89 -5.11 18.21
N TYR A 82 7.92 -4.46 17.05
CA TYR A 82 8.17 -5.10 15.78
C TYR A 82 9.57 -5.75 15.72
N GLN A 83 9.61 -6.97 15.19
CA GLN A 83 10.83 -7.66 14.79
C GLN A 83 10.71 -7.96 13.30
N PHE A 84 11.73 -7.57 12.54
CA PHE A 84 11.77 -7.81 11.12
C PHE A 84 11.86 -9.30 10.81
N SER A 85 11.05 -9.73 9.84
CA SER A 85 11.13 -11.04 9.22
C SER A 85 10.94 -10.86 7.72
N MET A 86 11.80 -11.49 6.93
CA MET A 86 11.64 -11.52 5.48
C MET A 86 10.35 -12.22 5.02
N GLN A 87 9.73 -13.03 5.89
CA GLN A 87 8.49 -13.74 5.59
C GLN A 87 7.24 -12.90 5.79
N THR A 88 7.33 -11.78 6.52
CA THR A 88 6.14 -10.98 6.90
C THR A 88 6.31 -9.50 6.64
N GLY A 89 7.44 -9.09 6.06
CA GLY A 89 7.80 -7.68 5.90
C GLY A 89 6.81 -6.91 5.02
N HIS A 90 6.25 -7.54 3.99
CA HIS A 90 5.32 -6.87 3.11
C HIS A 90 3.98 -6.63 3.81
N PHE A 91 3.47 -7.64 4.51
CA PHE A 91 2.25 -7.53 5.30
C PHE A 91 2.42 -6.50 6.42
N THR A 92 3.53 -6.52 7.18
CA THR A 92 3.69 -5.58 8.29
C THR A 92 3.84 -4.13 7.84
N GLN A 93 4.36 -3.89 6.62
CA GLN A 93 4.33 -2.55 6.02
C GLN A 93 2.91 -2.10 5.67
N TRP A 94 2.03 -3.01 5.21
CA TRP A 94 0.63 -2.66 4.94
C TRP A 94 -0.09 -2.18 6.17
N ILE A 95 0.08 -2.89 7.28
CA ILE A 95 -0.63 -2.62 8.53
C ILE A 95 0.10 -1.63 9.43
N TRP A 96 1.03 -0.84 8.89
CA TRP A 96 1.83 0.11 9.67
C TRP A 96 1.09 1.43 9.86
N ALA A 97 0.62 1.72 11.08
CA ALA A 97 -0.33 2.81 11.32
C ALA A 97 0.22 4.22 11.03
N THR A 98 1.54 4.42 11.05
CA THR A 98 2.12 5.73 10.72
C THR A 98 2.33 5.93 9.23
N SER A 99 2.21 4.90 8.40
CA SER A 99 2.22 5.04 6.94
C SER A 99 0.82 5.49 6.48
N TYR A 100 0.72 6.65 5.86
CA TYR A 100 -0.56 7.25 5.42
C TYR A 100 -0.58 7.62 3.93
N LYS A 101 0.58 7.55 3.26
CA LYS A 101 0.73 7.73 1.81
C LYS A 101 1.15 6.42 1.17
N ILE A 102 0.60 6.13 0.00
CA ILE A 102 1.05 5.04 -0.85
C ILE A 102 1.14 5.50 -2.31
N GLY A 103 2.17 5.06 -3.01
CA GLY A 103 2.29 5.23 -4.45
C GLY A 103 2.94 4.03 -5.07
N CYS A 104 2.34 3.49 -6.12
CA CYS A 104 2.83 2.28 -6.78
C CYS A 104 3.22 2.54 -8.22
N GLY A 105 4.11 1.68 -8.72
CA GLY A 105 4.59 1.64 -10.09
C GLY A 105 4.62 0.21 -10.60
N TYR A 106 4.49 0.06 -11.91
CA TYR A 106 4.32 -1.23 -12.55
C TYR A 106 5.13 -1.34 -13.85
N ALA A 107 5.75 -2.49 -14.09
CA ALA A 107 6.39 -2.80 -15.36
C ALA A 107 6.10 -4.23 -15.80
N GLY A 108 5.59 -4.37 -17.03
CA GLY A 108 5.58 -5.65 -17.73
C GLY A 108 6.81 -5.76 -18.62
N PHE A 109 7.59 -6.83 -18.50
CA PHE A 109 8.81 -7.01 -19.31
C PHE A 109 9.10 -8.48 -19.61
N LYS A 110 9.81 -8.73 -20.72
CA LYS A 110 10.25 -10.07 -21.09
C LYS A 110 11.64 -10.36 -20.55
N SER A 111 11.83 -11.54 -19.99
CA SER A 111 13.14 -12.10 -19.65
C SER A 111 13.22 -13.52 -20.23
N GLY A 112 13.97 -13.68 -21.31
CA GLY A 112 13.94 -14.89 -22.13
C GLY A 112 12.53 -15.17 -22.67
N MET A 113 12.00 -16.35 -22.39
CA MET A 113 10.65 -16.77 -22.78
C MET A 113 9.55 -16.35 -21.79
N MET A 114 9.92 -15.77 -20.63
CA MET A 114 8.95 -15.41 -19.59
C MET A 114 8.50 -13.96 -19.73
N ASN A 115 7.19 -13.74 -19.64
CA ASN A 115 6.59 -12.43 -19.44
C ASN A 115 6.49 -12.18 -17.93
N ASN A 116 7.16 -11.16 -17.43
CA ASN A 116 7.17 -10.78 -16.04
C ASN A 116 6.27 -9.57 -15.80
N ASN A 117 5.55 -9.59 -14.68
CA ASN A 117 4.75 -8.50 -14.18
C ASN A 117 5.39 -8.08 -12.85
N PHE A 118 5.93 -6.86 -12.79
CA PHE A 118 6.65 -6.35 -11.63
C PHE A 118 5.94 -5.15 -11.04
N LEU A 119 5.52 -5.27 -9.79
CA LEU A 119 4.83 -4.24 -9.00
C LEU A 119 5.76 -3.75 -7.90
N VAL A 120 5.85 -2.43 -7.76
CA VAL A 120 6.56 -1.73 -6.69
C VAL A 120 5.56 -0.82 -6.01
N CYS A 121 5.42 -0.88 -4.69
CA CYS A 121 4.61 0.06 -3.92
C CYS A 121 5.46 0.72 -2.84
N ASN A 122 5.51 2.04 -2.85
CA ASN A 122 6.18 2.87 -1.88
C ASN A 122 5.20 3.38 -0.81
N TYR A 123 5.64 3.45 0.44
CA TYR A 123 4.83 3.83 1.61
C TYR A 123 5.48 4.99 2.36
N GLY A 124 4.70 6.03 2.62
CA GLY A 124 5.17 7.25 3.28
C GLY A 124 4.39 7.55 4.55
N PRO A 125 5.08 7.81 5.68
CA PRO A 125 6.44 7.41 6.02
C PRO A 125 6.66 5.89 5.98
N ALA A 126 7.93 5.46 5.95
CA ALA A 126 8.33 4.07 6.02
C ALA A 126 7.84 3.39 7.31
N GLY A 127 7.37 2.15 7.17
CA GLY A 127 7.06 1.27 8.29
C GLY A 127 8.23 0.35 8.65
N ASN A 128 7.91 -0.77 9.29
CA ASN A 128 8.86 -1.84 9.64
C ASN A 128 10.07 -1.36 10.45
N VAL A 129 9.88 -0.34 11.30
CA VAL A 129 10.95 0.17 12.17
C VAL A 129 11.14 -0.80 13.34
N MET A 130 12.35 -1.33 13.47
CA MET A 130 12.68 -2.29 14.52
C MET A 130 12.34 -1.76 15.91
N ARG A 131 11.69 -2.60 16.72
CA ARG A 131 11.27 -2.35 18.11
C ARG A 131 10.15 -1.32 18.28
N TRP A 132 9.69 -0.69 17.20
CA TRP A 132 8.54 0.21 17.24
C TRP A 132 7.24 -0.59 17.14
N PRO A 133 6.11 -0.07 17.67
CA PRO A 133 4.83 -0.70 17.46
C PRO A 133 4.41 -0.56 15.98
N ILE A 134 3.85 -1.63 15.42
CA ILE A 134 3.25 -1.59 14.08
C ILE A 134 2.04 -0.64 14.07
N TYR A 135 1.22 -0.75 15.11
CA TYR A 135 0.11 0.14 15.41
C TYR A 135 -0.14 0.13 16.93
N LYS A 136 -0.86 1.14 17.44
CA LYS A 136 -1.25 1.19 18.84
C LYS A 136 -2.41 0.23 19.06
N GLN A 137 -2.25 -0.74 19.96
CA GLN A 137 -3.33 -1.66 20.31
C GLN A 137 -4.43 -0.93 21.09
N GLY A 138 -5.68 -1.28 20.82
CA GLY A 138 -6.86 -0.74 21.49
C GLY A 138 -8.06 -0.67 20.56
N SER A 139 -9.22 -0.29 21.11
CA SER A 139 -10.46 -0.22 20.34
C SER A 139 -10.32 0.68 19.11
N PRO A 140 -10.96 0.34 17.98
CA PRO A 140 -10.87 1.12 16.76
C PRO A 140 -11.14 2.61 16.99
N CYS A 141 -10.36 3.46 16.33
CA CYS A 141 -10.42 4.92 16.44
C CYS A 141 -10.16 5.53 17.84
N SER A 142 -9.90 4.74 18.89
CA SER A 142 -9.69 5.27 20.25
C SER A 142 -8.42 6.13 20.41
N ALA A 143 -7.54 6.13 19.41
CA ALA A 143 -6.32 6.93 19.39
C ALA A 143 -6.00 7.48 17.99
N CYS A 144 -7.00 7.92 17.22
CA CYS A 144 -6.75 8.54 15.92
C CYS A 144 -5.73 9.70 15.99
N PRO A 145 -4.79 9.80 15.04
CA PRO A 145 -3.83 10.90 14.99
C PRO A 145 -4.50 12.27 14.96
N ARG A 146 -3.79 13.30 15.44
CA ARG A 146 -4.28 14.69 15.36
C ARG A 146 -4.56 15.07 13.91
N GLY A 147 -5.67 15.79 13.68
CA GLY A 147 -6.12 16.17 12.34
C GLY A 147 -6.85 15.06 11.57
N THR A 148 -7.16 13.94 12.24
CA THR A 148 -7.97 12.86 11.67
C THR A 148 -9.19 12.56 12.56
N THR A 149 -10.23 12.03 11.95
CA THR A 149 -11.46 11.57 12.62
C THR A 149 -11.73 10.12 12.28
N CYS A 150 -12.55 9.45 13.09
CA CYS A 150 -12.96 8.09 12.79
C CYS A 150 -13.78 8.04 11.50
N GLY A 151 -13.64 6.96 10.73
CA GLY A 151 -14.31 6.77 9.46
C GLY A 151 -15.83 6.86 9.56
N GLY A 152 -16.42 6.35 10.65
CA GLY A 152 -17.87 6.40 10.91
C GLY A 152 -18.64 5.77 9.76
N ASP A 153 -19.63 6.46 9.19
CA ASP A 153 -20.47 5.96 8.08
C ASP A 153 -19.75 5.83 6.73
N SER A 154 -18.44 6.04 6.68
CA SER A 154 -17.65 5.85 5.45
C SER A 154 -17.46 4.36 5.11
N ARG A 155 -16.91 4.09 3.93
CA ARG A 155 -16.49 2.75 3.48
C ARG A 155 -15.55 2.04 4.49
N TYR A 156 -14.82 2.80 5.29
CA TYR A 156 -13.82 2.30 6.24
C TYR A 156 -14.13 2.80 7.66
N PRO A 157 -15.18 2.28 8.32
CA PRO A 157 -15.69 2.83 9.58
C PRO A 157 -14.67 2.85 10.72
N ASN A 158 -13.78 1.85 10.73
CA ASN A 158 -12.80 1.60 11.79
C ASN A 158 -11.42 2.25 11.53
N LEU A 159 -11.27 3.02 10.45
CA LEU A 159 -10.01 3.70 10.10
C LEU A 159 -10.10 5.20 10.36
N CYS A 160 -8.98 5.81 10.73
CA CYS A 160 -8.83 7.24 10.88
C CYS A 160 -8.65 7.89 9.50
N LYS A 161 -9.46 8.89 9.18
CA LYS A 161 -9.41 9.66 7.93
C LYS A 161 -9.10 11.13 8.20
N ALA A 162 -8.31 11.78 7.35
CA ALA A 162 -8.12 13.23 7.46
C ALA A 162 -9.37 13.97 7.01
N GLU A 163 -9.59 15.18 7.51
CA GLU A 163 -10.66 16.05 7.02
C GLU A 163 -10.34 16.49 5.58
N GLY A 164 -11.22 16.18 4.63
CA GLY A 164 -11.07 16.54 3.21
C GLY A 164 -10.54 15.43 2.28
N ASP A 165 -10.15 14.27 2.80
CA ASP A 165 -9.80 13.10 2.00
C ASP A 165 -11.08 12.38 1.55
N GLU A 166 -11.70 12.84 0.46
CA GLU A 166 -12.73 12.05 -0.21
C GLU A 166 -12.10 10.76 -0.73
N VAL A 167 -12.54 9.62 -0.16
CA VAL A 167 -12.24 8.29 -0.69
C VAL A 167 -12.71 8.27 -2.14
N PRO A 168 -11.86 7.92 -3.14
CA PRO A 168 -12.28 7.89 -4.53
C PRO A 168 -13.39 6.85 -4.71
N GLY A 169 -14.64 7.32 -4.76
CA GLY A 169 -15.82 6.48 -4.62
C GLY A 169 -17.12 7.27 -4.60
N GLY A 170 -17.27 8.26 -5.47
CA GLY A 170 -18.51 9.01 -5.67
C GLY A 170 -18.33 9.98 -6.84
N GLY A 171 -19.14 9.86 -7.88
CA GLY A 171 -18.96 10.60 -9.12
C GLY A 171 -19.03 12.12 -8.95
N GLY A 172 -18.10 12.82 -9.62
CA GLY A 172 -18.09 14.27 -9.72
C GLY A 172 -16.95 14.73 -10.61
N HIS A 173 -17.20 14.82 -11.92
CA HIS A 173 -16.31 15.56 -12.81
C HIS A 173 -16.38 17.05 -12.44
N SER A 174 -15.26 17.65 -12.07
CA SER A 174 -15.09 19.10 -12.24
C SER A 174 -13.66 19.40 -12.67
N ALA A 175 -13.60 20.25 -13.68
CA ALA A 175 -12.52 20.45 -14.62
C ALA A 175 -11.30 21.17 -14.03
N PHE A 176 -10.11 20.69 -14.38
CA PHE A 176 -8.91 21.52 -14.51
C PHE A 176 -8.13 21.10 -15.77
N GLY A 177 -8.19 21.99 -16.77
CA GLY A 177 -7.18 22.23 -17.80
C GLY A 177 -6.64 21.04 -18.61
N GLU A 178 -7.31 20.71 -19.72
CA GLU A 178 -6.67 20.03 -20.85
C GLU A 178 -5.61 20.95 -21.47
N GLY A 179 -4.35 20.50 -21.47
CA GLY A 179 -3.23 21.23 -22.04
C GLY A 179 -1.97 20.37 -22.15
N GLN A 180 -1.91 19.56 -23.21
CA GLN A 180 -0.69 19.03 -23.83
C GLN A 180 0.31 18.26 -22.93
N TYR A 181 -0.06 17.07 -22.44
CA TYR A 181 0.91 16.13 -21.83
C TYR A 181 0.70 14.64 -22.21
N GLU A 182 0.13 14.37 -23.38
CA GLU A 182 -0.27 13.00 -23.80
C GLU A 182 0.83 12.15 -24.46
N LYS A 183 2.12 12.53 -24.42
CA LYS A 183 3.17 11.74 -25.13
C LYS A 183 4.31 11.14 -24.28
N LEU A 184 4.19 11.12 -22.95
CA LEU A 184 5.14 10.38 -22.08
C LEU A 184 4.48 9.39 -21.12
N ASN A 185 3.16 9.19 -21.20
CA ASN A 185 2.38 8.54 -20.15
C ASN A 185 1.88 7.12 -20.51
N SER A 186 2.77 6.24 -20.95
CA SER A 186 2.47 4.79 -20.98
C SER A 186 2.62 4.10 -19.61
N GLY A 187 2.84 4.87 -18.53
CA GLY A 187 3.22 4.38 -17.20
C GLY A 187 2.24 4.69 -16.06
N SER A 188 1.02 5.17 -16.35
CA SER A 188 -0.02 5.24 -15.32
C SER A 188 -0.43 3.82 -14.91
N VAL A 189 -0.27 3.47 -13.64
CA VAL A 189 -0.76 2.21 -13.04
C VAL A 189 -2.24 1.97 -13.44
N PRO A 190 -2.57 1.01 -14.33
CA PRO A 190 -3.94 0.79 -14.76
C PRO A 190 -4.77 0.20 -13.62
N GLY A 191 -5.77 0.91 -13.08
CA GLY A 191 -6.60 0.39 -11.98
C GLY A 191 -6.11 0.77 -10.58
N ARG A 192 -5.54 1.98 -10.41
CA ARG A 192 -5.20 2.60 -9.11
C ARG A 192 -6.27 2.39 -8.03
N SER A 193 -7.54 2.62 -8.37
CA SER A 193 -8.66 2.46 -7.44
C SER A 193 -8.84 0.99 -6.97
N ALA A 194 -8.56 0.01 -7.83
CA ALA A 194 -8.63 -1.41 -7.49
C ALA A 194 -7.45 -1.85 -6.60
N LEU A 195 -6.26 -1.29 -6.85
CA LEU A 195 -5.07 -1.53 -6.03
C LEU A 195 -5.28 -0.99 -4.61
N LEU A 196 -5.74 0.26 -4.48
CA LEU A 196 -6.12 0.87 -3.20
C LEU A 196 -7.22 0.07 -2.51
N ALA A 197 -8.24 -0.39 -3.23
CA ALA A 197 -9.31 -1.20 -2.65
C ALA A 197 -8.82 -2.55 -2.09
N GLY A 198 -7.89 -3.23 -2.77
CA GLY A 198 -7.29 -4.49 -2.28
C GLY A 198 -6.43 -4.29 -1.04
N LEU A 199 -5.60 -3.24 -1.05
CA LEU A 199 -4.79 -2.80 0.09
C LEU A 199 -5.66 -2.44 1.31
N CYS A 200 -6.70 -1.63 1.08
CA CYS A 200 -7.62 -1.21 2.13
C CYS A 200 -8.47 -2.38 2.66
N GLY A 201 -8.79 -3.38 1.84
CA GLY A 201 -9.50 -4.59 2.29
C GLY A 201 -8.73 -5.31 3.41
N ALA A 202 -7.43 -5.52 3.23
CA ALA A 202 -6.57 -6.12 4.27
C ALA A 202 -6.43 -5.25 5.52
N LEU A 203 -6.40 -3.91 5.37
CA LEU A 203 -6.40 -2.96 6.48
C LEU A 203 -7.70 -3.01 7.30
N VAL A 204 -8.85 -3.16 6.63
CA VAL A 204 -10.16 -3.34 7.29
C VAL A 204 -10.17 -4.62 8.13
N PHE A 205 -9.61 -5.73 7.62
CA PHE A 205 -9.52 -6.97 8.40
C PHE A 205 -8.69 -6.79 9.69
N CYS A 206 -7.61 -6.00 9.63
CA CYS A 206 -6.80 -5.71 10.82
C CYS A 206 -7.50 -4.75 11.81
N ALA A 207 -8.28 -3.79 11.32
CA ALA A 207 -9.01 -2.84 12.15
C ALA A 207 -10.27 -3.41 12.80
N SER A 208 -10.75 -4.59 12.38
CA SER A 208 -12.07 -5.11 12.79
C SER A 208 -12.02 -6.39 13.62
N ALA A 209 -10.82 -6.87 14.00
CA ALA A 209 -10.60 -8.11 14.78
C ALA A 209 -11.35 -9.37 14.26
N GLN A 210 -11.82 -9.38 13.01
CA GLN A 210 -12.46 -10.55 12.43
C GLN A 210 -11.38 -11.58 12.11
N LEU A 211 -11.17 -12.48 13.07
CA LEU A 211 -10.52 -13.76 12.87
C LEU A 211 -11.17 -14.43 11.66
N LEU A 212 -10.39 -14.63 10.59
CA LEU A 212 -10.76 -15.63 9.60
C LEU A 212 -10.82 -16.99 10.34
N PRO A 213 -11.81 -17.84 10.03
CA PRO A 213 -12.05 -19.11 10.72
C PRO A 213 -10.88 -20.09 10.64
#